data_AF-A0A1S4CJ48-F1
#
_entry.id   AF-A0A1S4CJ48-F1
#
_cell.length_a   1.000
_cell.length_b   1.000
_cell.length_c   1.000
_cell.angle_alpha   90.00
_cell.angle_beta   90.00
_cell.angle_gamma   90.00
#
_symmetry.space_group_name_H-M   'P 1'
#
loop_
_entity.id
_entity.type
_entity.pdbx_description
1 polymer ?
#
loop_
_entity_poly.entity_id
_entity_poly.type
_entity_poly.pdbx_seq_one_letter_code
_entity_poly.pdbx_strand_id
1 'polypeptide(L)'
;MRSVNALRSSKVYSLSLRHFSTLTISKSKKSAPSPPPTLPITADTLRDSITSSQWQFIKHISGELKPTLISNALPNLRSSPDRVLTFIENISPNCLDITCYSLAISILSRLPSPKQATHLLKRVISARVATHKEFFDGLVSAREKLEIKSSIVLDLLVRAYCELKKGEEALKCFYLMKQKGILPKIETCNDLLSLFNKLNMTHLSWIVYAEMFRMKISSTVCTFNIIINVLCKEGKLKKAKEFIENMQCLGVKPNLISYNTVIHGYCSKGDVEGANKFFETMTVKGIEPDSYTFNSLISGMVKEGREKEMSSLLEKMKSFGLTPTAVTYNTLIDSCCNKGDFEKAFFYRDEMVKIGVVPSVTTYNLLIHALFLDGRMAETDDLVKEMAEKRVLHDGITYNILINGYCRAGNAKKAFKFYDEMLSRGLQPTIVTYTSLIKVLGKRNRMKEADDLVVEILRKGIFPDLIMFNALIDGHCASGNVVRAFDILKEMNKMNIQPDEVTYNCLMQGYCKESKVEEACALLEEMKGRGIKPDHISYNTLISGYSKRGDMDDAFKVRDAMLSAGFNPTLLTYNALIQGLCKKQEGVLAEELLKEMVSKGITPDDSTYLALIEGIGDVDSFLGRKDPS
;
A
#
# COMPACT_ATOMS: atom_id res chain seq x y z
N MET A 1 -40.88 -13.48 -2.87
CA MET A 1 -41.38 -14.05 -4.15
C MET A 1 -41.61 -12.91 -5.14
N ARG A 2 -41.22 -13.10 -6.42
CA ARG A 2 -41.32 -12.19 -7.59
C ARG A 2 -40.27 -11.05 -7.62
N SER A 3 -39.29 -11.09 -8.53
CA SER A 3 -39.27 -10.60 -9.95
C SER A 3 -39.24 -9.06 -10.04
N VAL A 4 -38.52 -8.34 -10.90
CA VAL A 4 -37.65 -8.63 -12.07
C VAL A 4 -37.04 -7.26 -12.52
N ASN A 5 -35.86 -7.29 -13.16
CA ASN A 5 -35.24 -6.25 -14.03
C ASN A 5 -34.87 -4.86 -13.48
N ALA A 6 -33.56 -4.54 -13.53
CA ALA A 6 -33.07 -3.18 -13.75
C ALA A 6 -31.86 -3.19 -14.70
N LEU A 7 -32.06 -2.53 -15.84
CA LEU A 7 -31.10 -2.30 -16.92
C LEU A 7 -29.91 -1.43 -16.45
N ARG A 8 -28.70 -1.85 -16.82
CA ARG A 8 -27.49 -1.01 -16.76
C ARG A 8 -27.37 -0.21 -18.06
N SER A 9 -27.47 1.12 -17.97
CA SER A 9 -27.01 2.03 -19.00
C SER A 9 -25.99 3.02 -18.42
N SER A 10 -24.71 2.81 -18.73
CA SER A 10 -23.64 3.77 -18.46
C SER A 10 -23.59 4.81 -19.58
N LYS A 11 -24.03 6.05 -19.31
CA LYS A 11 -23.74 7.19 -20.17
C LYS A 11 -22.62 8.02 -19.55
N VAL A 12 -21.51 8.04 -20.29
CA VAL A 12 -20.32 8.88 -20.12
C VAL A 12 -20.72 10.34 -20.37
N TYR A 13 -20.49 11.23 -19.41
CA TYR A 13 -20.62 12.67 -19.60
C TYR A 13 -19.37 13.19 -20.32
N SER A 14 -19.56 13.69 -21.53
CA SER A 14 -18.59 14.45 -22.30
C SER A 14 -18.90 15.94 -22.13
N LEU A 15 -17.92 16.72 -21.65
CA LEU A 15 -17.99 18.17 -21.64
C LEU A 15 -17.39 18.70 -22.94
N SER A 16 -18.23 19.38 -23.72
CA SER A 16 -17.90 19.99 -24.99
C SER A 16 -17.13 21.30 -24.82
N LEU A 17 -16.04 21.45 -25.56
CA LEU A 17 -15.48 22.75 -25.92
C LEU A 17 -15.51 22.86 -27.45
N ARG A 18 -16.50 23.60 -27.98
CA ARG A 18 -16.51 24.12 -29.35
C ARG A 18 -16.37 25.63 -29.26
N HIS A 19 -15.34 26.19 -29.91
CA HIS A 19 -15.41 27.29 -30.87
C HIS A 19 -13.98 27.76 -31.18
N PHE A 20 -13.54 27.63 -32.43
CA PHE A 20 -13.03 28.76 -33.23
C PHE A 20 -12.91 28.34 -34.71
N SER A 21 -13.80 28.95 -35.51
CA SER A 21 -13.65 29.45 -36.88
C SER A 21 -12.92 28.64 -37.96
N THR A 22 -13.76 28.14 -38.87
CA THR A 22 -13.69 28.25 -40.33
C THR A 22 -12.62 29.15 -40.96
N LEU A 23 -11.78 28.55 -41.81
CA LEU A 23 -11.21 29.18 -43.01
C LEU A 23 -11.19 28.14 -44.13
N THR A 24 -12.13 28.27 -45.04
CA THR A 24 -12.29 27.53 -46.29
C THR A 24 -11.21 27.97 -47.27
N ILE A 25 -10.31 27.06 -47.66
CA ILE A 25 -9.55 27.17 -48.90
C ILE A 25 -10.05 26.10 -49.85
N SER A 26 -10.71 26.56 -50.90
CA SER A 26 -11.10 25.78 -52.07
C SER A 26 -9.87 25.17 -52.75
N LYS A 27 -9.80 23.84 -52.81
CA LYS A 27 -9.06 23.16 -53.89
C LYS A 27 -9.97 22.15 -54.58
N SER A 28 -10.05 22.36 -55.88
CA SER A 28 -10.78 21.62 -56.90
C SER A 28 -10.67 20.10 -56.78
N LYS A 29 -11.82 19.43 -56.97
CA LYS A 29 -11.94 18.01 -57.29
C LYS A 29 -10.96 17.64 -58.42
N LYS A 30 -9.98 16.79 -58.11
CA LYS A 30 -9.48 15.81 -59.09
C LYS A 30 -10.14 14.48 -58.75
N SER A 31 -10.81 13.90 -59.75
CA SER A 31 -11.37 12.55 -59.72
C SER A 31 -10.31 11.55 -59.27
N ALA A 32 -10.54 10.91 -58.13
CA ALA A 32 -9.79 9.71 -57.77
C ALA A 32 -10.23 8.57 -58.71
N PRO A 33 -9.29 7.78 -59.25
CA PRO A 33 -9.65 6.55 -59.96
C PRO A 33 -10.29 5.57 -58.97
N SER A 34 -11.30 4.83 -59.44
CA SER A 34 -11.85 3.67 -58.74
C SER A 34 -10.73 2.75 -58.25
N PRO A 35 -10.78 2.21 -57.02
CA PRO A 35 -9.76 1.27 -56.57
C PRO A 35 -9.81 0.02 -57.46
N PRO A 36 -8.65 -0.58 -57.78
CA PRO A 36 -8.61 -1.87 -58.47
C PRO A 36 -9.29 -2.93 -57.60
N PRO A 37 -9.81 -4.03 -58.20
CA PRO A 37 -10.49 -5.07 -57.44
C PRO A 37 -9.50 -5.65 -56.43
N THR A 38 -9.72 -5.41 -55.14
CA THR A 38 -8.98 -6.06 -54.07
C THR A 38 -9.26 -7.55 -54.19
N LEU A 39 -8.26 -8.31 -54.65
CA LEU A 39 -8.26 -9.77 -54.55
C LEU A 39 -8.69 -10.14 -53.12
N PRO A 40 -9.65 -11.08 -52.93
CA PRO A 40 -10.10 -11.45 -51.61
C PRO A 40 -8.89 -11.92 -50.79
N ILE A 41 -8.64 -11.27 -49.66
CA ILE A 41 -7.53 -11.62 -48.76
C ILE A 41 -7.83 -13.02 -48.22
N THR A 42 -7.08 -14.02 -48.68
CA THR A 42 -7.14 -15.40 -48.19
C THR A 42 -6.13 -15.61 -47.06
N ALA A 43 -6.31 -16.69 -46.29
CA ALA A 43 -5.39 -17.03 -45.20
C ALA A 43 -3.93 -17.19 -45.71
N ASP A 44 -3.74 -17.69 -46.93
CA ASP A 44 -2.41 -17.86 -47.53
C ASP A 44 -1.79 -16.52 -47.95
N THR A 45 -2.55 -15.61 -48.54
CA THR A 45 -2.05 -14.25 -48.86
C THR A 45 -1.67 -13.47 -47.60
N LEU A 46 -2.43 -13.65 -46.51
CA LEU A 46 -2.12 -13.05 -45.22
C LEU A 46 -0.84 -13.66 -44.61
N ARG A 47 -0.70 -14.98 -44.66
CA ARG A 47 0.52 -15.70 -44.23
C ARG A 47 1.76 -15.21 -44.99
N ASP A 48 1.65 -15.07 -46.31
CA ASP A 48 2.77 -14.65 -47.17
C ASP A 48 3.18 -13.21 -46.90
N SER A 49 2.19 -12.33 -46.64
CA SER A 49 2.42 -10.94 -46.23
C SER A 49 3.15 -10.86 -44.87
N ILE A 50 2.78 -11.71 -43.90
CA ILE A 50 3.43 -11.79 -42.58
C ILE A 50 4.86 -12.35 -42.71
N THR A 51 5.04 -13.38 -43.53
CA THR A 51 6.34 -14.01 -43.77
C THR A 51 7.28 -13.10 -44.58
N SER A 52 6.73 -12.21 -45.39
CA SER A 52 7.50 -11.22 -46.16
C SER A 52 7.66 -9.89 -45.43
N SER A 53 7.25 -9.80 -44.16
CA SER A 53 7.36 -8.59 -43.33
C SER A 53 6.69 -7.33 -43.92
N GLN A 54 5.57 -7.49 -44.64
CA GLN A 54 4.84 -6.39 -45.29
C GLN A 54 3.97 -5.61 -44.29
N TRP A 55 4.58 -5.03 -43.24
CA TRP A 55 3.86 -4.43 -42.10
C TRP A 55 3.01 -3.20 -42.48
N GLN A 56 3.42 -2.41 -43.47
CA GLN A 56 2.65 -1.26 -43.94
C GLN A 56 1.34 -1.69 -44.61
N PHE A 57 1.40 -2.76 -45.41
CA PHE A 57 0.22 -3.37 -46.00
C PHE A 57 -0.71 -3.94 -44.92
N ILE A 58 -0.16 -4.68 -43.95
CA ILE A 58 -0.92 -5.24 -42.81
C ILE A 58 -1.63 -4.16 -42.00
N LYS A 59 -0.98 -3.01 -41.74
CA LYS A 59 -1.60 -1.86 -41.06
C LYS A 59 -2.77 -1.28 -41.85
N HIS A 60 -2.65 -1.20 -43.17
CA HIS A 60 -3.70 -0.67 -44.03
C HIS A 60 -4.94 -1.58 -44.05
N ILE A 61 -4.76 -2.91 -44.13
CA ILE A 61 -5.87 -3.87 -44.19
C ILE A 61 -6.42 -4.24 -42.80
N SER A 62 -5.77 -3.81 -41.71
CA SER A 62 -6.07 -4.18 -40.33
C SER A 62 -7.56 -4.06 -39.96
N GLY A 63 -8.23 -2.99 -40.40
CA GLY A 63 -9.65 -2.75 -40.11
C GLY A 63 -10.64 -3.67 -40.84
N GLU A 64 -10.18 -4.38 -41.87
CA GLU A 64 -11.02 -5.25 -42.72
C GLU A 64 -10.83 -6.74 -42.40
N LEU A 65 -9.83 -7.09 -41.57
CA LEU A 65 -9.52 -8.48 -41.22
C LEU A 65 -10.54 -9.05 -40.23
N LYS A 66 -11.18 -10.16 -40.63
CA LYS A 66 -12.06 -10.93 -39.74
C LYS A 66 -11.24 -11.89 -38.85
N PRO A 67 -11.63 -12.11 -37.57
CA PRO A 67 -10.94 -13.05 -36.68
C PRO A 67 -10.85 -14.48 -37.24
N THR A 68 -11.84 -14.93 -38.01
CA THR A 68 -11.84 -16.25 -38.68
C THR A 68 -10.73 -16.38 -39.72
N LEU A 69 -10.42 -15.31 -40.45
CA LEU A 69 -9.32 -15.29 -41.42
C LEU A 69 -7.96 -15.38 -40.69
N ILE A 70 -7.81 -14.62 -39.61
CA ILE A 70 -6.58 -14.58 -38.80
C ILE A 70 -6.32 -15.94 -38.14
N SER A 71 -7.33 -16.54 -37.50
CA SER A 71 -7.22 -17.85 -36.83
C SER A 71 -6.99 -19.03 -37.79
N ASN A 72 -7.24 -18.85 -39.08
CA ASN A 72 -6.88 -19.80 -40.15
C ASN A 72 -5.46 -19.58 -40.68
N ALA A 73 -4.96 -18.34 -40.70
CA ALA A 73 -3.59 -18.03 -41.14
C ALA A 73 -2.53 -18.35 -40.07
N LEU A 74 -2.82 -18.09 -38.79
CA LEU A 74 -1.86 -18.25 -37.68
C LEU A 74 -1.21 -19.65 -37.58
N PRO A 75 -1.96 -20.78 -37.68
CA PRO A 75 -1.35 -22.12 -37.59
C PRO A 75 -0.24 -22.37 -38.62
N ASN A 76 -0.31 -21.74 -39.79
CA ASN A 76 0.68 -21.89 -40.86
C ASN A 76 1.99 -21.12 -40.59
N LEU A 77 2.05 -20.31 -39.53
CA LEU A 77 3.22 -19.54 -39.10
C LEU A 77 4.05 -20.24 -38.01
N ARG A 78 3.83 -21.54 -37.76
CA ARG A 78 4.60 -22.33 -36.78
C ARG A 78 6.12 -22.26 -37.00
N SER A 79 6.57 -22.07 -38.24
CA SER A 79 7.99 -21.99 -38.63
C SER A 79 8.60 -20.60 -38.42
N SER A 80 7.79 -19.57 -38.16
CA SER A 80 8.27 -18.19 -37.96
C SER A 80 7.60 -17.51 -36.74
N PRO A 81 7.82 -17.99 -35.51
CA PRO A 81 7.12 -17.49 -34.33
C PRO A 81 7.41 -16.01 -34.02
N ASP A 82 8.62 -15.51 -34.26
CA ASP A 82 9.01 -14.12 -33.95
C ASP A 82 8.16 -13.09 -34.69
N ARG A 83 7.70 -13.42 -35.90
CA ARG A 83 6.87 -12.53 -36.74
C ARG A 83 5.42 -12.45 -36.26
N VAL A 84 4.97 -13.42 -35.46
CA VAL A 84 3.60 -13.48 -34.94
C VAL A 84 3.37 -12.36 -33.92
N LEU A 85 4.35 -12.04 -33.07
CA LEU A 85 4.21 -10.95 -32.12
C LEU A 85 4.09 -9.60 -32.85
N THR A 86 5.00 -9.34 -33.80
CA THR A 86 4.98 -8.11 -34.61
C THR A 86 3.67 -7.98 -35.39
N PHE A 87 3.12 -9.08 -35.92
CA PHE A 87 1.82 -9.08 -36.56
C PHE A 87 0.69 -8.64 -35.61
N ILE A 88 0.61 -9.24 -34.42
CA ILE A 88 -0.40 -8.92 -33.40
C ILE A 88 -0.23 -7.50 -32.84
N GLU A 89 0.96 -6.92 -32.88
CA GLU A 89 1.22 -5.52 -32.50
C GLU A 89 0.81 -4.51 -33.57
N ASN A 90 0.80 -4.92 -34.85
CA ASN A 90 0.47 -4.04 -35.97
C ASN A 90 -1.01 -4.10 -36.39
N ILE A 91 -1.84 -4.91 -35.71
CA ILE A 91 -3.28 -5.05 -35.97
C ILE A 91 -4.10 -4.39 -34.86
N SER A 92 -5.23 -3.82 -35.27
CA SER A 92 -6.24 -3.24 -34.39
C SER A 92 -6.77 -4.30 -33.40
N PRO A 93 -6.75 -4.03 -32.08
CA PRO A 93 -7.20 -5.00 -31.07
C PRO A 93 -8.63 -5.51 -31.28
N ASN A 94 -9.49 -4.71 -31.92
CA ASN A 94 -10.89 -5.05 -32.22
C ASN A 94 -11.06 -6.21 -33.21
N CYS A 95 -10.01 -6.55 -33.96
CA CYS A 95 -10.02 -7.60 -34.97
C CYS A 95 -9.53 -8.96 -34.43
N LEU A 96 -9.09 -9.00 -33.17
CA LEU A 96 -8.52 -10.19 -32.53
C LEU A 96 -9.47 -10.72 -31.45
N ASP A 97 -9.95 -11.94 -31.64
CA ASP A 97 -10.72 -12.67 -30.63
C ASP A 97 -9.80 -13.54 -29.75
N ILE A 98 -10.40 -14.20 -28.77
CA ILE A 98 -9.71 -15.11 -27.84
C ILE A 98 -8.96 -16.19 -28.62
N THR A 99 -9.57 -16.75 -29.67
CA THR A 99 -8.96 -17.80 -30.49
C THR A 99 -7.69 -17.32 -31.20
N CYS A 100 -7.70 -16.10 -31.75
CA CYS A 100 -6.54 -15.47 -32.36
C CYS A 100 -5.40 -15.28 -31.35
N TYR A 101 -5.71 -14.73 -30.17
CA TYR A 101 -4.71 -14.57 -29.11
C TYR A 101 -4.18 -15.92 -28.62
N SER A 102 -5.05 -16.91 -28.41
CA SER A 102 -4.65 -18.24 -27.93
C SER A 102 -3.74 -18.98 -28.92
N LEU A 103 -4.01 -18.87 -30.22
CA LEU A 103 -3.14 -19.42 -31.27
C LEU A 103 -1.80 -18.69 -31.33
N ALA A 104 -1.81 -17.35 -31.30
CA ALA A 104 -0.59 -16.55 -31.32
C ALA A 104 0.32 -16.87 -30.12
N ILE A 105 -0.25 -16.91 -28.90
CA ILE A 105 0.49 -17.24 -27.67
C ILE A 105 1.04 -18.66 -27.73
N SER A 106 0.25 -19.61 -28.24
CA SER A 106 0.68 -21.00 -28.38
C SER A 106 1.85 -21.13 -29.36
N ILE A 107 1.86 -20.38 -30.46
CA ILE A 107 3.00 -20.33 -31.40
C ILE A 107 4.23 -19.69 -30.74
N LEU A 108 4.05 -18.55 -30.06
CA LEU A 108 5.13 -17.83 -29.36
C LEU A 108 5.75 -18.65 -28.23
N SER A 109 4.99 -19.53 -27.57
CA SER A 109 5.49 -20.43 -26.52
C SER A 109 6.56 -21.42 -26.99
N ARG A 110 6.73 -21.59 -28.31
CA ARG A 110 7.76 -22.44 -28.92
C ARG A 110 9.12 -21.76 -28.99
N LEU A 111 9.17 -20.43 -28.80
CA LEU A 111 10.44 -19.70 -28.75
C LEU A 111 11.25 -20.12 -27.51
N PRO A 112 12.60 -20.17 -27.61
CA PRO A 112 13.45 -20.48 -26.47
C PRO A 112 13.26 -19.52 -25.28
N SER A 113 12.90 -18.26 -25.56
CA SER A 113 12.61 -17.26 -24.54
C SER A 113 11.10 -17.12 -24.32
N PRO A 114 10.60 -17.29 -23.09
CA PRO A 114 9.17 -17.13 -22.79
C PRO A 114 8.72 -15.65 -22.79
N LYS A 115 9.65 -14.69 -22.86
CA LYS A 115 9.37 -13.26 -22.66
C LYS A 115 8.29 -12.72 -23.58
N GLN A 116 8.33 -13.05 -24.86
CA GLN A 116 7.36 -12.57 -25.86
C GLN A 116 5.95 -13.11 -25.58
N ALA A 117 5.83 -14.41 -25.30
CA ALA A 117 4.56 -15.05 -24.97
C ALA A 117 3.98 -14.49 -23.66
N THR A 118 4.79 -14.34 -22.60
CA THR A 118 4.36 -13.77 -21.31
C THR A 118 3.96 -12.30 -21.44
N HIS A 119 4.68 -11.51 -22.25
CA HIS A 119 4.32 -10.11 -22.51
C HIS A 119 2.93 -10.00 -23.16
N LEU A 120 2.67 -10.79 -24.21
CA LEU A 120 1.37 -10.79 -24.86
C LEU A 120 0.26 -11.27 -23.91
N LEU A 121 0.50 -12.34 -23.14
CA LEU A 121 -0.42 -12.83 -22.10
C LEU A 121 -0.80 -11.72 -21.11
N LYS A 122 0.18 -11.01 -20.55
CA LYS A 122 -0.06 -9.91 -19.60
C LYS A 122 -0.87 -8.78 -20.19
N ARG A 123 -0.62 -8.44 -21.45
CA ARG A 123 -1.36 -7.39 -22.16
C ARG A 123 -2.83 -7.77 -22.29
N VAL A 124 -3.11 -9.00 -22.73
CA VAL A 124 -4.47 -9.52 -22.90
C VAL A 124 -5.21 -9.61 -21.55
N ILE A 125 -4.54 -10.11 -20.50
CA ILE A 125 -5.11 -10.21 -19.15
C ILE A 125 -5.42 -8.83 -18.56
N SER A 126 -4.55 -7.84 -18.80
CA SER A 126 -4.75 -6.46 -18.33
C SER A 126 -5.89 -5.75 -19.08
N ALA A 127 -6.04 -6.03 -20.37
CA ALA A 127 -7.13 -5.52 -21.20
C ALA A 127 -8.50 -6.16 -20.89
N ARG A 128 -8.55 -7.22 -20.06
CA ARG A 128 -9.79 -7.94 -19.66
C ARG A 128 -10.63 -8.41 -20.85
N VAL A 129 -9.97 -8.86 -21.92
CA VAL A 129 -10.63 -9.34 -23.15
C VAL A 129 -11.55 -10.54 -22.89
N ALA A 130 -11.22 -11.38 -21.90
CA ALA A 130 -11.97 -12.58 -21.56
C ALA A 130 -11.84 -12.92 -20.07
N THR A 131 -12.74 -13.78 -19.58
CA THR A 131 -12.58 -14.41 -18.27
C THR A 131 -11.41 -15.39 -18.26
N HIS A 132 -10.88 -15.70 -17.06
CA HIS A 132 -9.79 -16.66 -16.91
C HIS A 132 -10.15 -18.06 -17.47
N LYS A 133 -11.42 -18.48 -17.36
CA LYS A 133 -11.90 -19.76 -17.88
C LYS A 133 -11.97 -19.77 -19.40
N GLU A 134 -12.60 -18.76 -20.01
CA GLU A 134 -12.69 -18.65 -21.48
C GLU A 134 -11.30 -18.60 -22.11
N PHE A 135 -10.38 -17.86 -21.49
CA PHE A 135 -9.01 -17.76 -21.99
C PHE A 135 -8.23 -19.07 -21.83
N PHE A 136 -8.41 -19.76 -20.71
CA PHE A 136 -7.86 -21.10 -20.49
C PHE A 136 -8.37 -22.10 -21.54
N ASP A 137 -9.69 -22.17 -21.75
CA ASP A 137 -10.32 -23.07 -22.72
C ASP A 137 -9.83 -22.75 -24.15
N GLY A 138 -9.71 -21.47 -24.50
CA GLY A 138 -9.12 -21.04 -25.78
C GLY A 138 -7.68 -21.51 -25.98
N LEU A 139 -6.85 -21.46 -24.94
CA LEU A 139 -5.47 -21.97 -25.00
C LEU A 139 -5.42 -23.51 -25.09
N VAL A 140 -6.35 -24.22 -24.45
CA VAL A 140 -6.49 -25.68 -24.60
C VAL A 140 -6.85 -26.04 -26.05
N SER A 141 -7.84 -25.37 -26.64
CA SER A 141 -8.21 -25.58 -28.05
C SER A 141 -7.08 -25.22 -29.01
N ALA A 142 -6.34 -24.14 -28.75
CA ALA A 142 -5.17 -23.77 -29.55
C ALA A 142 -4.04 -24.81 -29.44
N ARG A 143 -3.82 -25.35 -28.23
CA ARG A 143 -2.85 -26.41 -27.95
C ARG A 143 -3.20 -27.69 -28.73
N GLU A 144 -4.47 -28.08 -28.76
CA GLU A 144 -4.97 -29.23 -29.52
C GLU A 144 -4.82 -29.01 -31.03
N LYS A 145 -5.25 -27.86 -31.56
CA LYS A 145 -5.09 -27.48 -32.98
C LYS A 145 -3.61 -27.41 -33.39
N LEU A 146 -2.73 -27.04 -32.46
CA LEU A 146 -1.29 -26.93 -32.69
C LEU A 146 -0.50 -28.20 -32.31
N GLU A 147 -1.17 -29.27 -31.89
CA GLU A 147 -0.58 -30.55 -31.46
C GLU A 147 0.52 -30.40 -30.39
N ILE A 148 0.41 -29.38 -29.54
CA ILE A 148 1.38 -29.10 -28.48
C ILE A 148 1.07 -30.02 -27.30
N LYS A 149 1.86 -31.07 -27.10
CA LYS A 149 1.62 -32.02 -25.98
C LYS A 149 2.01 -31.47 -24.61
N SER A 150 2.97 -30.54 -24.55
CA SER A 150 3.46 -29.94 -23.30
C SER A 150 2.40 -29.05 -22.61
N SER A 151 2.54 -28.89 -21.29
CA SER A 151 1.80 -27.93 -20.46
C SER A 151 2.24 -26.47 -20.63
N ILE A 152 3.33 -26.22 -21.38
CA ILE A 152 4.06 -24.95 -21.41
C ILE A 152 3.18 -23.71 -21.61
N VAL A 153 2.19 -23.78 -22.49
CA VAL A 153 1.28 -22.65 -22.76
C VAL A 153 0.46 -22.29 -21.53
N LEU A 154 -0.04 -23.30 -20.81
CA LEU A 154 -0.85 -23.12 -19.61
C LEU A 154 0.03 -22.73 -18.40
N ASP A 155 1.26 -23.26 -18.33
CA ASP A 155 2.27 -22.83 -17.34
C ASP A 155 2.58 -21.33 -17.48
N LEU A 156 2.73 -20.84 -18.72
CA LEU A 156 2.95 -19.42 -19.00
C LEU A 156 1.73 -18.56 -18.63
N LEU A 157 0.51 -19.07 -18.83
CA LEU A 157 -0.71 -18.38 -18.40
C LEU A 157 -0.72 -18.19 -16.87
N VAL A 158 -0.46 -19.25 -16.10
CA VAL A 158 -0.39 -19.19 -14.64
C VAL A 158 0.70 -18.21 -14.20
N ARG A 159 1.89 -18.29 -14.79
CA ARG A 159 2.98 -17.33 -14.52
C ARG A 159 2.58 -15.89 -14.80
N ALA A 160 1.90 -15.62 -15.90
CA ALA A 160 1.44 -14.27 -16.24
C ALA A 160 0.46 -13.72 -15.19
N TYR A 161 -0.47 -14.55 -14.69
CA TYR A 161 -1.33 -14.17 -13.57
C TYR A 161 -0.53 -13.92 -12.28
N CYS A 162 0.47 -14.75 -11.98
CA CYS A 162 1.33 -14.56 -10.80
C CYS A 162 2.12 -13.24 -10.87
N GLU A 163 2.71 -12.92 -12.02
CA GLU A 163 3.45 -11.67 -12.23
C GLU A 163 2.55 -10.43 -12.20
N LEU A 164 1.24 -10.58 -12.49
CA LEU A 164 0.22 -9.54 -12.34
C LEU A 164 -0.42 -9.50 -10.93
N LYS A 165 0.09 -10.29 -9.97
CA LYS A 165 -0.43 -10.43 -8.60
C LYS A 165 -1.90 -10.87 -8.51
N LYS A 166 -2.40 -11.57 -9.54
CA LYS A 166 -3.77 -12.09 -9.63
C LYS A 166 -3.83 -13.56 -9.17
N GLY A 167 -3.66 -13.77 -7.86
CA GLY A 167 -3.45 -15.10 -7.29
C GLY A 167 -4.65 -16.05 -7.38
N GLU A 168 -5.88 -15.53 -7.23
CA GLU A 168 -7.08 -16.37 -7.33
C GLU A 168 -7.29 -16.92 -8.74
N GLU A 169 -7.11 -16.08 -9.76
CA GLU A 169 -7.22 -16.49 -11.15
C GLU A 169 -6.11 -17.48 -11.53
N ALA A 170 -4.89 -17.27 -11.02
CA ALA A 170 -3.79 -18.22 -11.19
C ALA A 170 -4.15 -19.60 -10.60
N LEU A 171 -4.75 -19.63 -9.39
CA LEU A 171 -5.19 -20.86 -8.74
C LEU A 171 -6.35 -21.55 -9.49
N LYS A 172 -7.30 -20.77 -10.02
CA LYS A 172 -8.39 -21.31 -10.85
C LYS A 172 -7.83 -21.99 -12.10
N CYS A 173 -6.85 -21.37 -12.76
CA CYS A 173 -6.17 -21.98 -13.91
C CYS A 173 -5.45 -23.28 -13.54
N PHE A 174 -4.76 -23.31 -12.40
CA PHE A 174 -4.12 -24.54 -11.88
C PHE A 174 -5.14 -25.68 -11.68
N TYR A 175 -6.31 -25.38 -11.11
CA TYR A 175 -7.37 -26.38 -10.97
C TYR A 175 -7.95 -26.84 -12.31
N LEU A 176 -8.10 -25.93 -13.29
CA LEU A 176 -8.52 -26.29 -14.64
C LEU A 176 -7.51 -27.23 -15.33
N MET A 177 -6.20 -27.03 -15.11
CA MET A 177 -5.16 -27.96 -15.58
C MET A 177 -5.37 -29.36 -15.00
N LYS A 178 -5.59 -29.46 -13.68
CA LYS A 178 -5.90 -30.72 -13.00
C LYS A 178 -7.15 -31.40 -13.58
N GLN A 179 -8.24 -30.66 -13.77
CA GLN A 179 -9.51 -31.21 -14.32
C GLN A 179 -9.34 -31.76 -15.73
N LYS A 180 -8.46 -31.15 -16.55
CA LYS A 180 -8.13 -31.62 -17.90
C LYS A 180 -7.04 -32.71 -17.93
N GLY A 181 -6.54 -33.14 -16.77
CA GLY A 181 -5.45 -34.13 -16.68
C GLY A 181 -4.10 -33.62 -17.19
N ILE A 182 -3.91 -32.31 -17.28
CA ILE A 182 -2.65 -31.69 -17.72
C ILE A 182 -1.82 -31.38 -16.47
N LEU A 183 -0.65 -32.02 -16.34
CA LEU A 183 0.23 -31.79 -15.20
C LEU A 183 0.98 -30.44 -15.37
N PRO A 184 0.88 -29.50 -14.43
CA PRO A 184 1.70 -28.30 -14.42
C PRO A 184 3.15 -28.62 -14.09
N LYS A 185 4.06 -27.78 -14.58
CA LYS A 185 5.48 -27.86 -14.22
C LYS A 185 5.73 -27.44 -12.77
N ILE A 186 6.81 -27.93 -12.17
CA ILE A 186 7.19 -27.59 -10.80
C ILE A 186 7.49 -26.10 -10.63
N GLU A 187 8.04 -25.44 -11.66
CA GLU A 187 8.28 -24.00 -11.66
C GLU A 187 6.96 -23.22 -11.56
N THR A 188 5.90 -23.69 -12.23
CA THR A 188 4.56 -23.10 -12.18
C THR A 188 3.97 -23.20 -10.77
N CYS A 189 4.12 -24.36 -10.13
CA CYS A 189 3.70 -24.56 -8.75
C CYS A 189 4.49 -23.65 -7.79
N ASN A 190 5.81 -23.53 -7.99
CA ASN A 190 6.66 -22.65 -7.18
C ASN A 190 6.30 -21.16 -7.40
N ASP A 191 5.93 -20.75 -8.61
CA ASP A 191 5.46 -19.39 -8.92
C ASP A 191 4.17 -19.06 -8.13
N LEU A 192 3.21 -20.00 -8.08
CA LEU A 192 1.98 -19.89 -7.27
C LEU A 192 2.28 -19.84 -5.76
N LEU A 193 3.06 -20.80 -5.25
CA LEU A 193 3.42 -20.86 -3.84
C LEU A 193 4.17 -19.60 -3.40
N SER A 194 5.09 -19.11 -4.23
CA SER A 194 5.85 -17.87 -3.99
C SER A 194 4.94 -16.64 -3.97
N LEU A 195 3.97 -16.55 -4.89
CA LEU A 195 2.96 -15.49 -4.88
C LEU A 195 2.13 -15.50 -3.60
N PHE A 196 1.55 -16.65 -3.22
CA PHE A 196 0.73 -16.75 -2.01
C PHE A 196 1.53 -16.48 -0.74
N ASN A 197 2.77 -16.95 -0.68
CA ASN A 197 3.67 -16.59 0.40
C ASN A 197 3.91 -15.06 0.45
N LYS A 198 4.18 -14.39 -0.67
CA LYS A 198 4.39 -12.93 -0.73
C LYS A 198 3.14 -12.14 -0.34
N LEU A 199 1.96 -12.60 -0.72
CA LEU A 199 0.66 -11.99 -0.36
C LEU A 199 0.17 -12.38 1.05
N ASN A 200 0.95 -13.15 1.81
CA ASN A 200 0.60 -13.66 3.13
C ASN A 200 -0.69 -14.52 3.15
N MET A 201 -1.04 -15.13 2.02
CA MET A 201 -2.21 -16.02 1.85
C MET A 201 -1.80 -17.47 2.14
N THR A 202 -1.33 -17.77 3.36
CA THR A 202 -0.67 -19.05 3.68
C THR A 202 -1.58 -20.27 3.48
N HIS A 203 -2.89 -20.13 3.71
CA HIS A 203 -3.87 -21.20 3.48
C HIS A 203 -3.91 -21.67 2.02
N LEU A 204 -3.80 -20.75 1.05
CA LEU A 204 -3.75 -21.11 -0.38
C LEU A 204 -2.45 -21.83 -0.73
N SER A 205 -1.34 -21.49 -0.08
CA SER A 205 -0.06 -22.21 -0.26
C SER A 205 -0.20 -23.69 0.13
N TRP A 206 -0.88 -23.98 1.24
CA TRP A 206 -1.13 -25.37 1.67
C TRP A 206 -2.03 -26.13 0.70
N ILE A 207 -3.05 -25.46 0.16
CA ILE A 207 -3.93 -26.04 -0.84
C ILE A 207 -3.13 -26.45 -2.08
N VAL A 208 -2.33 -25.55 -2.64
CA VAL A 208 -1.48 -25.86 -3.80
C VAL A 208 -0.51 -26.99 -3.48
N TYR A 209 0.15 -26.96 -2.32
CA TYR A 209 1.11 -27.98 -1.93
C TYR A 209 0.49 -29.37 -1.77
N ALA A 210 -0.70 -29.46 -1.17
CA ALA A 210 -1.46 -30.70 -1.07
C ALA A 210 -1.87 -31.23 -2.46
N GLU A 211 -2.26 -30.35 -3.37
CA GLU A 211 -2.60 -30.72 -4.74
C GLU A 211 -1.39 -31.19 -5.54
N MET A 212 -0.22 -30.58 -5.37
CA MET A 212 1.04 -31.08 -5.96
C MET A 212 1.29 -32.54 -5.59
N PHE A 213 1.10 -32.90 -4.31
CA PHE A 213 1.23 -34.28 -3.83
C PHE A 213 0.20 -35.23 -4.47
N ARG A 214 -1.08 -34.82 -4.54
CA ARG A 214 -2.15 -35.60 -5.18
C ARG A 214 -1.89 -35.83 -6.67
N MET A 215 -1.27 -34.86 -7.34
CA MET A 215 -0.89 -34.91 -8.75
C MET A 215 0.47 -35.60 -8.97
N LYS A 216 1.11 -36.12 -7.90
CA LYS A 216 2.43 -36.77 -7.93
C LYS A 216 3.56 -35.88 -8.50
N ILE A 217 3.47 -34.57 -8.28
CA ILE A 217 4.52 -33.61 -8.67
C ILE A 217 5.58 -33.60 -7.57
N SER A 218 6.81 -33.99 -7.91
CA SER A 218 7.92 -34.05 -6.95
C SER A 218 8.38 -32.66 -6.51
N SER A 219 8.46 -32.46 -5.20
CA SER A 219 8.97 -31.22 -4.59
C SER A 219 10.47 -31.04 -4.84
N THR A 220 10.89 -29.79 -5.01
CA THR A 220 12.31 -29.40 -5.13
C THR A 220 12.77 -28.65 -3.88
N VAL A 221 14.08 -28.39 -3.75
CA VAL A 221 14.63 -27.52 -2.69
C VAL A 221 13.88 -26.17 -2.62
N CYS A 222 13.55 -25.58 -3.77
CA CYS A 222 12.79 -24.34 -3.85
C CYS A 222 11.39 -24.50 -3.24
N THR A 223 10.68 -25.58 -3.58
CA THR A 223 9.35 -25.88 -3.02
C THR A 223 9.39 -25.99 -1.51
N PHE A 224 10.33 -26.78 -0.97
CA PHE A 224 10.49 -26.93 0.47
C PHE A 224 10.81 -25.61 1.16
N ASN A 225 11.74 -24.81 0.62
CA ASN A 225 12.07 -23.50 1.19
C ASN A 225 10.86 -22.55 1.22
N ILE A 226 9.99 -22.59 0.21
CA ILE A 226 8.74 -21.79 0.23
C ILE A 226 7.81 -22.27 1.34
N ILE A 227 7.59 -23.58 1.49
CA ILE A 227 6.69 -24.14 2.52
C ILE A 227 7.24 -23.93 3.93
N ILE A 228 8.57 -24.05 4.12
CA ILE A 228 9.24 -23.72 5.37
C ILE A 228 9.00 -22.25 5.72
N ASN A 229 9.16 -21.32 4.76
CA ASN A 229 8.88 -19.90 5.00
C ASN A 229 7.40 -19.67 5.39
N VAL A 230 6.47 -20.36 4.74
CA VAL A 230 5.04 -20.32 5.09
C VAL A 230 4.82 -20.78 6.55
N LEU A 231 5.44 -21.89 6.96
CA LEU A 231 5.38 -22.37 8.35
C LEU A 231 5.97 -21.37 9.34
N CYS A 232 7.10 -20.75 9.00
CA CYS A 232 7.73 -19.72 9.82
C CYS A 232 6.82 -18.50 9.98
N LYS A 233 6.16 -18.02 8.92
CA LYS A 233 5.17 -16.92 9.01
C LYS A 233 3.99 -17.26 9.92
N GLU A 234 3.50 -18.50 9.86
CA GLU A 234 2.46 -19.01 10.75
C GLU A 234 2.94 -19.24 12.20
N GLY A 235 4.25 -19.12 12.48
CA GLY A 235 4.83 -19.38 13.81
C GLY A 235 4.98 -20.86 14.15
N LYS A 236 4.79 -21.77 13.18
CA LYS A 236 4.88 -23.23 13.37
C LYS A 236 6.33 -23.71 13.25
N LEU A 237 7.22 -23.18 14.09
CA LEU A 237 8.67 -23.39 14.00
C LEU A 237 9.10 -24.86 14.16
N LYS A 238 8.43 -25.61 15.05
CA LYS A 238 8.68 -27.07 15.20
C LYS A 238 8.44 -27.84 13.89
N LYS A 239 7.35 -27.53 13.20
CA LYS A 239 7.04 -28.13 11.89
C LYS A 239 8.02 -27.67 10.81
N ALA A 240 8.49 -26.42 10.86
CA ALA A 240 9.52 -25.94 9.95
C ALA A 240 10.82 -26.76 10.10
N LYS A 241 11.20 -27.12 11.33
CA LYS A 241 12.30 -28.05 11.61
C LYS A 241 12.06 -29.45 11.02
N GLU A 242 10.90 -30.04 11.29
CA GLU A 242 10.53 -31.36 10.73
C GLU A 242 10.60 -31.36 9.20
N PHE A 243 10.26 -30.25 8.54
CA PHE A 243 10.35 -30.13 7.09
C PHE A 243 11.80 -30.18 6.57
N ILE A 244 12.79 -29.66 7.30
CA ILE A 244 14.21 -29.82 6.95
C ILE A 244 14.64 -31.29 7.03
N GLU A 245 14.17 -32.02 8.03
CA GLU A 245 14.44 -33.46 8.19
C GLU A 245 13.76 -34.27 7.07
N ASN A 246 12.51 -33.94 6.75
CA ASN A 246 11.75 -34.55 5.64
C ASN A 246 12.44 -34.35 4.28
N MET A 247 13.06 -33.19 4.03
CA MET A 247 13.86 -32.98 2.81
C MET A 247 14.94 -34.05 2.69
N GLN A 248 15.66 -34.33 3.78
CA GLN A 248 16.74 -35.32 3.79
C GLN A 248 16.19 -36.74 3.57
N CYS A 249 15.08 -37.11 4.21
CA CYS A 249 14.43 -38.41 4.03
C CYS A 249 13.95 -38.65 2.59
N LEU A 250 13.58 -37.59 1.87
CA LEU A 250 13.18 -37.64 0.46
C LEU A 250 14.36 -37.52 -0.52
N GLY A 251 15.60 -37.55 -0.02
CA GLY A 251 16.82 -37.45 -0.83
C GLY A 251 17.14 -36.03 -1.33
N VAL A 252 16.43 -35.01 -0.85
CA VAL A 252 16.65 -33.61 -1.19
C VAL A 252 17.57 -32.98 -0.14
N LYS A 253 18.81 -32.66 -0.50
CA LYS A 253 19.77 -32.07 0.45
C LYS A 253 19.40 -30.61 0.77
N PRO A 254 19.17 -30.25 2.04
CA PRO A 254 19.01 -28.85 2.45
C PRO A 254 20.28 -28.05 2.12
N ASN A 255 20.11 -26.80 1.69
CA ASN A 255 21.21 -25.90 1.35
C ASN A 255 21.23 -24.66 2.26
N LEU A 256 22.15 -23.73 2.01
CA LEU A 256 22.25 -22.45 2.72
C LEU A 256 20.90 -21.71 2.81
N ILE A 257 20.13 -21.67 1.71
CA ILE A 257 18.82 -21.02 1.68
C ILE A 257 17.82 -21.73 2.60
N SER A 258 17.83 -23.06 2.66
CA SER A 258 16.96 -23.84 3.57
C SER A 258 17.22 -23.47 5.03
N TYR A 259 18.50 -23.44 5.43
CA TYR A 259 18.90 -23.06 6.79
C TYR A 259 18.60 -21.59 7.08
N ASN A 260 18.96 -20.68 6.18
CA ASN A 260 18.69 -19.25 6.31
C ASN A 260 17.19 -18.96 6.43
N THR A 261 16.33 -19.71 5.74
CA THR A 261 14.87 -19.56 5.85
C THR A 261 14.38 -19.91 7.25
N VAL A 262 14.88 -21.01 7.84
CA VAL A 262 14.51 -21.42 9.20
C VAL A 262 15.08 -20.44 10.23
N ILE A 263 16.37 -20.10 10.16
CA ILE A 263 17.03 -19.15 11.06
C ILE A 263 16.27 -17.82 11.05
N HIS A 264 16.00 -17.26 9.87
CA HIS A 264 15.20 -16.05 9.74
C HIS A 264 13.81 -16.21 10.34
N GLY A 265 13.15 -17.35 10.12
CA GLY A 265 11.86 -17.67 10.70
C GLY A 265 11.85 -17.62 12.24
N TYR A 266 12.82 -18.29 12.87
CA TYR A 266 13.01 -18.28 14.33
C TYR A 266 13.28 -16.85 14.85
N CYS A 267 14.21 -16.11 14.23
CA CYS A 267 14.50 -14.72 14.56
C CYS A 267 13.27 -13.80 14.41
N SER A 268 12.49 -13.98 13.35
CA SER A 268 11.28 -13.18 13.10
C SER A 268 10.19 -13.40 14.16
N LYS A 269 10.22 -14.53 14.86
CA LYS A 269 9.33 -14.87 15.97
C LYS A 269 9.93 -14.61 17.35
N GLY A 270 11.16 -14.08 17.42
CA GLY A 270 11.84 -13.74 18.67
C GLY A 270 12.49 -14.93 19.39
N ASP A 271 12.65 -16.08 18.73
CA ASP A 271 13.33 -17.26 19.31
C ASP A 271 14.77 -17.33 18.77
N VAL A 272 15.65 -16.48 19.33
CA VAL A 272 17.06 -16.41 18.89
C VAL A 272 17.85 -17.65 19.31
N GLU A 273 17.50 -18.29 20.43
CA GLU A 273 18.15 -19.53 20.86
C GLU A 273 17.92 -20.67 19.87
N GLY A 274 16.67 -20.84 19.40
CA GLY A 274 16.34 -21.78 18.35
C GLY A 274 17.09 -21.47 17.05
N ALA A 275 17.21 -20.18 16.69
CA ALA A 275 17.99 -19.75 15.53
C ALA A 275 19.48 -20.10 15.66
N ASN A 276 20.08 -19.90 16.84
CA ASN A 276 21.48 -20.23 17.11
C ASN A 276 21.74 -21.74 17.05
N LYS A 277 20.82 -22.59 17.54
CA LYS A 277 20.93 -24.05 17.38
C LYS A 277 20.95 -24.47 15.91
N PHE A 278 20.15 -23.81 15.07
CA PHE A 278 20.17 -24.04 13.63
C PHE A 278 21.45 -23.50 12.96
N PHE A 279 21.97 -22.36 13.42
CA PHE A 279 23.27 -21.85 13.01
C PHE A 279 24.41 -22.83 13.33
N GLU A 280 24.44 -23.40 14.53
CA GLU A 280 25.43 -24.43 14.89
C GLU A 280 25.26 -25.68 14.02
N THR A 281 24.03 -26.13 13.82
CA THR A 281 23.72 -27.29 12.98
C THR A 281 24.18 -27.10 11.53
N MET A 282 24.02 -25.91 10.94
CA MET A 282 24.51 -25.66 9.58
C MET A 282 26.05 -25.68 9.52
N THR A 283 26.73 -25.11 10.52
CA THR A 283 28.20 -25.12 10.57
C THR A 283 28.77 -26.54 10.73
N VAL A 284 28.18 -27.38 11.60
CA VAL A 284 28.58 -28.79 11.78
C VAL A 284 28.38 -29.61 10.50
N LYS A 285 27.36 -29.28 9.70
CA LYS A 285 27.12 -29.91 8.40
C LYS A 285 27.98 -29.37 7.25
N GLY A 286 28.92 -28.46 7.54
CA GLY A 286 29.81 -27.85 6.55
C GLY A 286 29.12 -26.86 5.61
N ILE A 287 27.97 -26.31 6.00
CA ILE A 287 27.29 -25.24 5.26
C ILE A 287 27.78 -23.91 5.82
N GLU A 288 28.60 -23.20 5.05
CA GLU A 288 29.18 -21.93 5.46
C GLU A 288 28.09 -20.83 5.56
N PRO A 289 28.00 -20.11 6.68
CA PRO A 289 27.09 -18.98 6.83
C PRO A 289 27.52 -17.81 5.97
N ASP A 290 26.54 -17.03 5.50
CA ASP A 290 26.76 -15.81 4.72
C ASP A 290 26.30 -14.56 5.50
N SER A 291 26.48 -13.39 4.90
CA SER A 291 26.03 -12.12 5.50
C SER A 291 24.53 -12.12 5.80
N TYR A 292 23.71 -12.85 5.02
CA TYR A 292 22.27 -12.95 5.28
C TYR A 292 21.97 -13.76 6.55
N THR A 293 22.72 -14.84 6.80
CA THR A 293 22.62 -15.63 8.03
C THR A 293 22.83 -14.73 9.25
N PHE A 294 23.94 -13.99 9.29
CA PHE A 294 24.27 -13.10 10.40
C PHE A 294 23.29 -11.93 10.52
N ASN A 295 22.88 -11.30 9.42
CA ASN A 295 21.87 -10.24 9.44
C ASN A 295 20.52 -10.73 10.01
N SER A 296 20.13 -11.97 9.72
CA SER A 296 18.92 -12.58 10.30
C SER A 296 19.03 -12.75 11.81
N LEU A 297 20.18 -13.25 12.29
CA LEU A 297 20.46 -13.40 13.73
C LEU A 297 20.49 -12.03 14.44
N ILE A 298 21.15 -11.04 13.84
CA ILE A 298 21.20 -9.65 14.34
C ILE A 298 19.79 -9.07 14.46
N SER A 299 18.96 -9.21 13.42
CA SER A 299 17.56 -8.77 13.44
C SER A 299 16.75 -9.46 14.55
N GLY A 300 16.99 -10.76 14.78
CA GLY A 300 16.39 -11.50 15.89
C GLY A 300 16.81 -10.97 17.27
N MET A 301 18.11 -10.80 17.49
CA MET A 301 18.66 -10.29 18.75
C MET A 301 18.17 -8.87 19.07
N VAL A 302 18.12 -8.01 18.06
CA VAL A 302 17.53 -6.67 18.13
C VAL A 302 16.09 -6.74 18.67
N LYS A 303 15.28 -7.63 18.08
CA LYS A 303 13.86 -7.78 18.40
C LYS A 303 13.62 -8.33 19.80
N GLU A 304 14.48 -9.24 20.27
CA GLU A 304 14.44 -9.79 21.63
C GLU A 304 15.07 -8.85 22.68
N GLY A 305 15.75 -7.77 22.25
CA GLY A 305 16.40 -6.81 23.15
C GLY A 305 17.75 -7.27 23.71
N ARG A 306 18.40 -8.26 23.10
CA ARG A 306 19.67 -8.86 23.55
C ARG A 306 20.91 -8.07 23.08
N GLU A 307 20.96 -6.79 23.44
CA GLU A 307 22.01 -5.87 22.96
C GLU A 307 23.42 -6.25 23.43
N LYS A 308 23.54 -6.85 24.62
CA LYS A 308 24.84 -7.25 25.20
C LYS A 308 25.58 -8.30 24.36
N GLU A 309 24.85 -9.09 23.58
CA GLU A 309 25.40 -10.15 22.73
C GLU A 309 25.64 -9.67 21.29
N MET A 310 25.33 -8.41 20.97
CA MET A 310 25.47 -7.90 19.61
C MET A 310 26.94 -7.82 19.18
N SER A 311 27.80 -7.31 20.06
CA SER A 311 29.24 -7.20 19.78
C SER A 311 29.88 -8.56 19.55
N SER A 312 29.51 -9.58 20.33
CA SER A 312 30.05 -10.93 20.14
C SER A 312 29.58 -11.55 18.83
N LEU A 313 28.35 -11.28 18.38
CA LEU A 313 27.86 -11.75 17.09
C LEU A 313 28.56 -11.06 15.90
N LEU A 314 28.86 -9.77 16.01
CA LEU A 314 29.64 -9.05 14.99
C LEU A 314 31.09 -9.55 14.90
N GLU A 315 31.73 -9.84 16.04
CA GLU A 315 33.07 -10.46 16.05
C GLU A 315 33.03 -11.89 15.49
N LYS A 316 31.97 -12.65 15.80
CA LYS A 316 31.74 -13.96 15.19
C LYS A 316 31.55 -13.85 13.68
N MET A 317 30.86 -12.83 13.17
CA MET A 317 30.75 -12.60 11.73
C MET A 317 32.13 -12.39 11.09
N LYS A 318 32.99 -11.59 11.71
CA LYS A 318 34.36 -11.33 11.25
C LYS A 318 35.24 -12.58 11.27
N SER A 319 35.08 -13.47 12.25
CA SER A 319 35.88 -14.71 12.32
C SER A 319 35.56 -15.69 11.19
N PHE A 320 34.39 -15.59 10.57
CA PHE A 320 34.04 -16.30 9.33
C PHE A 320 34.54 -15.59 8.06
N GLY A 321 35.36 -14.54 8.18
CA GLY A 321 35.87 -13.76 7.06
C GLY A 321 34.84 -12.84 6.42
N LEU A 322 33.68 -12.64 7.07
CA LEU A 322 32.61 -11.77 6.59
C LEU A 322 32.74 -10.38 7.21
N THR A 323 32.54 -9.33 6.40
CA THR A 323 32.53 -7.95 6.89
C THR A 323 31.09 -7.46 7.10
N PRO A 324 30.79 -6.78 8.21
CA PRO A 324 29.52 -6.10 8.39
C PRO A 324 29.21 -5.19 7.20
N THR A 325 27.99 -5.26 6.70
CA THR A 325 27.55 -4.51 5.51
C THR A 325 26.69 -3.33 5.91
N ALA A 326 26.31 -2.47 4.95
CA ALA A 326 25.33 -1.43 5.21
C ALA A 326 23.99 -1.97 5.72
N VAL A 327 23.57 -3.17 5.27
CA VAL A 327 22.35 -3.84 5.78
C VAL A 327 22.49 -4.20 7.27
N THR A 328 23.67 -4.65 7.67
CA THR A 328 24.01 -5.03 9.05
C THR A 328 23.85 -3.83 9.98
N TYR A 329 24.51 -2.71 9.66
CA TYR A 329 24.42 -1.49 10.47
C TYR A 329 23.04 -0.83 10.40
N ASN A 330 22.39 -0.79 9.23
CA ASN A 330 21.04 -0.23 9.12
C ASN A 330 20.04 -0.99 10.00
N THR A 331 20.20 -2.30 10.19
CA THR A 331 19.36 -3.09 11.11
C THR A 331 19.56 -2.66 12.57
N LEU A 332 20.80 -2.38 12.96
CA LEU A 332 21.14 -1.89 14.31
C LEU A 332 20.65 -0.45 14.53
N ILE A 333 20.89 0.42 13.56
CA ILE A 333 20.45 1.82 13.59
C ILE A 333 18.92 1.89 13.68
N ASP A 334 18.19 1.15 12.83
CA ASP A 334 16.72 1.10 12.87
C ASP A 334 16.21 0.62 14.24
N SER A 335 16.84 -0.40 14.83
CA SER A 335 16.52 -0.84 16.19
C SER A 335 16.66 0.27 17.22
N CYS A 336 17.81 0.94 17.23
CA CYS A 336 18.10 2.01 18.18
C CYS A 336 17.14 3.19 17.99
N CYS A 337 16.89 3.59 16.75
CA CYS A 337 15.90 4.59 16.38
C CYS A 337 14.48 4.26 16.88
N ASN A 338 14.03 3.01 16.72
CA ASN A 338 12.71 2.58 17.18
C ASN A 338 12.57 2.56 18.71
N LYS A 339 13.70 2.46 19.44
CA LYS A 339 13.74 2.54 20.92
C LYS A 339 13.98 3.97 21.44
N GLY A 340 14.22 4.94 20.56
CA GLY A 340 14.63 6.30 20.94
C GLY A 340 16.07 6.43 21.45
N ASP A 341 16.91 5.38 21.30
CA ASP A 341 18.32 5.39 21.71
C ASP A 341 19.18 5.98 20.57
N PHE A 342 19.10 7.29 20.38
CA PHE A 342 19.80 7.99 19.30
C PHE A 342 21.31 7.97 19.47
N GLU A 343 21.83 7.95 20.72
CA GLU A 343 23.27 7.88 20.98
C GLU A 343 23.87 6.61 20.38
N LYS A 344 23.26 5.44 20.63
CA LYS A 344 23.71 4.19 19.99
C LYS A 344 23.49 4.19 18.48
N ALA A 345 22.40 4.80 17.99
CA ALA A 345 22.14 4.88 16.56
C ALA A 345 23.27 5.64 15.83
N PHE A 346 23.71 6.78 16.37
CA PHE A 346 24.84 7.53 15.84
C PHE A 346 26.17 6.80 16.04
N PHE A 347 26.38 6.14 17.18
CA PHE A 347 27.56 5.29 17.39
C PHE A 347 27.71 4.21 16.30
N TYR A 348 26.64 3.49 15.97
CA TYR A 348 26.69 2.45 14.94
C TYR A 348 26.92 3.03 13.53
N ARG A 349 26.42 4.24 13.27
CA ARG A 349 26.71 4.96 12.02
C ARG A 349 28.19 5.37 11.95
N ASP A 350 28.78 5.83 13.05
CA ASP A 350 30.17 6.24 13.09
C ASP A 350 31.12 5.05 12.98
N GLU A 351 30.81 3.94 13.65
CA GLU A 351 31.53 2.67 13.49
C GLU A 351 31.42 2.14 12.05
N MET A 352 30.25 2.24 11.42
CA MET A 352 30.04 1.90 10.00
C MET A 352 31.01 2.69 9.11
N VAL A 353 31.13 4.01 9.31
CA VAL A 353 32.08 4.87 8.57
C VAL A 353 33.54 4.48 8.85
N LYS A 354 33.88 4.24 10.12
CA LYS A 354 35.25 3.92 10.56
C LYS A 354 35.79 2.64 9.94
N ILE A 355 34.95 1.63 9.74
CA ILE A 355 35.34 0.39 9.07
C ILE A 355 35.27 0.46 7.53
N GLY A 356 35.00 1.64 6.97
CA GLY A 356 34.97 1.88 5.52
C GLY A 356 33.64 1.54 4.83
N VAL A 357 32.56 1.28 5.57
CA VAL A 357 31.23 1.08 5.00
C VAL A 357 30.55 2.43 4.83
N VAL A 358 30.23 2.81 3.59
CA VAL A 358 29.65 4.13 3.30
C VAL A 358 28.16 4.17 3.69
N PRO A 359 27.71 5.12 4.55
CA PRO A 359 26.30 5.34 4.86
C PRO A 359 25.47 5.52 3.58
N SER A 360 24.41 4.72 3.43
CA SER A 360 23.55 4.75 2.25
C SER A 360 22.38 5.71 2.44
N VAL A 361 21.61 5.97 1.37
CA VAL A 361 20.33 6.72 1.45
C VAL A 361 19.42 6.12 2.53
N THR A 362 19.39 4.79 2.66
CA THR A 362 18.63 4.11 3.71
C THR A 362 19.11 4.46 5.12
N THR A 363 20.42 4.56 5.33
CA THR A 363 21.00 4.94 6.63
C THR A 363 20.52 6.32 7.08
N TYR A 364 20.58 7.32 6.17
CA TYR A 364 20.08 8.66 6.45
C TYR A 364 18.56 8.68 6.65
N ASN A 365 17.80 7.98 5.80
CA ASN A 365 16.35 7.90 5.91
C ASN A 365 15.89 7.37 7.27
N LEU A 366 16.56 6.35 7.82
CA LEU A 366 16.27 5.79 9.15
C LEU A 366 16.45 6.83 10.26
N LEU A 367 17.62 7.47 10.31
CA LEU A 367 17.95 8.47 11.32
C LEU A 367 17.04 9.70 11.22
N ILE A 368 16.89 10.27 10.02
CA ILE A 368 16.05 11.45 9.77
C ILE A 368 14.59 11.17 10.15
N HIS A 369 14.05 10.02 9.74
CA HIS A 369 12.67 9.65 10.08
C HIS A 369 12.48 9.54 11.61
N ALA A 370 13.41 8.89 12.30
CA ALA A 370 13.34 8.73 13.75
C ALA A 370 13.46 10.08 14.49
N LEU A 371 14.37 10.95 14.08
CA LEU A 371 14.53 12.29 14.67
C LEU A 371 13.29 13.17 14.43
N PHE A 372 12.62 13.04 13.27
CA PHE A 372 11.34 13.71 13.05
C PHE A 372 10.23 13.23 13.98
N LEU A 373 10.19 11.92 14.28
CA LEU A 373 9.20 11.36 15.21
C LEU A 373 9.43 11.84 16.64
N ASP A 374 10.70 12.01 17.04
CA ASP A 374 11.09 12.48 18.36
C ASP A 374 11.06 14.02 18.51
N GLY A 375 10.95 14.74 17.39
CA GLY A 375 10.91 16.21 17.38
C GLY A 375 12.28 16.91 17.44
N ARG A 376 13.38 16.17 17.25
CA ARG A 376 14.77 16.69 17.26
C ARG A 376 15.12 17.36 15.93
N MET A 377 14.53 18.54 15.71
CA MET A 377 14.59 19.26 14.43
C MET A 377 16.00 19.76 14.07
N ALA A 378 16.82 20.15 15.04
CA ALA A 378 18.18 20.65 14.79
C ALA A 378 19.07 19.56 14.17
N GLU A 379 19.14 18.40 14.81
CA GLU A 379 19.91 17.25 14.30
C GLU A 379 19.36 16.70 12.98
N THR A 380 18.04 16.79 12.80
CA THR A 380 17.41 16.46 11.51
C THR A 380 17.95 17.37 10.40
N ASP A 381 17.98 18.68 10.64
CA ASP A 381 18.49 19.65 9.68
C ASP A 381 19.99 19.45 9.39
N ASP A 382 20.78 19.11 10.41
CA ASP A 382 22.21 18.80 10.26
C ASP A 382 22.44 17.55 9.39
N LEU A 383 21.69 16.46 9.62
CA LEU A 383 21.78 15.25 8.80
C LEU A 383 21.34 15.47 7.35
N VAL A 384 20.31 16.28 7.13
CA VAL A 384 19.85 16.64 5.77
C VAL A 384 20.91 17.45 5.03
N LYS A 385 21.56 18.39 5.73
CA LYS A 385 22.68 19.16 5.18
C LYS A 385 23.88 18.27 4.87
N GLU A 386 24.24 17.38 5.78
CA GLU A 386 25.33 16.42 5.59
C GLU A 386 25.08 15.49 4.40
N MET A 387 23.84 14.99 4.24
CA MET A 387 23.43 14.16 3.11
C MET A 387 23.64 14.89 1.77
N ALA A 388 23.33 16.19 1.72
CA ALA A 388 23.55 17.03 0.55
C ALA A 388 25.04 17.30 0.28
N GLU A 389 25.83 17.59 1.31
CA GLU A 389 27.29 17.82 1.20
C GLU A 389 28.02 16.57 0.70
N LYS A 390 27.62 15.40 1.17
CA LYS A 390 28.13 14.09 0.72
C LYS A 390 27.59 13.65 -0.64
N ARG A 391 26.79 14.48 -1.32
CA ARG A 391 26.17 14.23 -2.63
C ARG A 391 25.36 12.92 -2.69
N VAL A 392 24.78 12.53 -1.56
CA VAL A 392 23.89 11.37 -1.51
C VAL A 392 22.55 11.80 -2.13
N LEU A 393 22.19 11.20 -3.26
CA LEU A 393 20.99 11.60 -3.99
C LEU A 393 19.73 11.18 -3.24
N HIS A 394 18.85 12.15 -2.97
CA HIS A 394 17.50 11.88 -2.48
C HIS A 394 16.71 11.02 -3.47
N ASP A 395 16.13 9.93 -2.98
CA ASP A 395 15.15 9.14 -3.72
C ASP A 395 13.71 9.56 -3.35
N GLY A 396 12.71 8.94 -3.98
CA GLY A 396 11.30 9.22 -3.68
C GLY A 396 10.92 8.93 -2.22
N ILE A 397 11.60 8.01 -1.54
CA ILE A 397 11.36 7.68 -0.13
C ILE A 397 11.90 8.82 0.74
N THR A 398 13.11 9.32 0.47
CA THR A 398 13.70 10.42 1.22
C THR A 398 12.85 11.69 1.14
N TYR A 399 12.40 12.08 -0.06
CA TYR A 399 11.52 13.24 -0.19
C TYR A 399 10.22 13.07 0.61
N ASN A 400 9.62 11.88 0.60
CA ASN A 400 8.41 11.63 1.39
C ASN A 400 8.67 11.75 2.90
N ILE A 401 9.80 11.23 3.40
CA ILE A 401 10.20 11.37 4.81
C ILE A 401 10.38 12.84 5.18
N LEU A 402 11.13 13.60 4.36
CA LEU A 402 11.39 15.02 4.61
C LEU A 402 10.10 15.85 4.57
N ILE A 403 9.29 15.70 3.53
CA ILE A 403 8.03 16.45 3.37
C ILE A 403 7.09 16.12 4.53
N ASN A 404 6.87 14.84 4.84
CA ASN A 404 5.99 14.43 5.93
C ASN A 404 6.51 14.92 7.29
N GLY A 405 7.80 14.77 7.55
CA GLY A 405 8.46 15.21 8.78
C GLY A 405 8.34 16.72 9.00
N TYR A 406 8.69 17.54 8.00
CA TYR A 406 8.53 18.99 8.10
C TYR A 406 7.05 19.42 8.19
N CYS A 407 6.12 18.72 7.52
CA CYS A 407 4.69 18.97 7.69
C CYS A 407 4.23 18.71 9.13
N ARG A 408 4.69 17.62 9.75
CA ARG A 408 4.41 17.28 11.15
C ARG A 408 4.96 18.32 12.12
N ALA A 409 6.19 18.78 11.88
CA ALA A 409 6.83 19.88 12.61
C ALA A 409 6.21 21.27 12.31
N GLY A 410 5.19 21.34 11.44
CA GLY A 410 4.51 22.59 11.09
C GLY A 410 5.32 23.51 10.16
N ASN A 411 6.49 23.08 9.66
CA ASN A 411 7.36 23.86 8.79
C ASN A 411 6.95 23.71 7.32
N ALA A 412 5.82 24.32 6.95
CA ALA A 412 5.30 24.30 5.59
C ALA A 412 6.33 24.79 4.55
N LYS A 413 7.12 25.81 4.88
CA LYS A 413 8.11 26.39 3.95
C LYS A 413 9.16 25.37 3.49
N LYS A 414 9.75 24.61 4.43
CA LYS A 414 10.71 23.55 4.08
C LYS A 414 10.03 22.39 3.37
N ALA A 415 8.82 22.01 3.80
CA ALA A 415 8.05 20.95 3.14
C ALA A 415 7.77 21.25 1.66
N PHE A 416 7.30 22.46 1.34
CA PHE A 416 7.06 22.87 -0.06
C PHE A 416 8.36 23.01 -0.86
N LYS A 417 9.46 23.48 -0.24
CA LYS A 417 10.77 23.50 -0.90
C LYS A 417 11.20 22.09 -1.37
N PHE A 418 11.03 21.07 -0.53
CA PHE A 418 11.35 19.69 -0.89
C PHE A 418 10.34 19.10 -1.89
N TYR A 419 9.07 19.51 -1.85
CA TYR A 419 8.08 19.16 -2.86
C TYR A 419 8.46 19.70 -4.26
N ASP A 420 8.83 20.98 -4.35
CA ASP A 420 9.25 21.59 -5.60
C ASP A 420 10.53 20.94 -6.14
N GLU A 421 11.50 20.65 -5.26
CA GLU A 421 12.72 19.92 -5.63
C GLU A 421 12.41 18.50 -6.14
N MET A 422 11.50 17.77 -5.48
CA MET A 422 11.05 16.45 -5.91
C MET A 422 10.49 16.49 -7.34
N LEU A 423 9.63 17.47 -7.65
CA LEU A 423 9.07 17.66 -8.98
C LEU A 423 10.13 18.04 -10.02
N SER A 424 11.06 18.92 -9.66
CA SER A 424 12.15 19.36 -10.55
C SER A 424 13.06 18.20 -11.00
N ARG A 425 13.14 17.13 -10.20
CA ARG A 425 13.90 15.91 -10.50
C ARG A 425 13.09 14.86 -11.25
N GLY A 426 11.85 15.16 -11.63
CA GLY A 426 10.96 14.23 -12.33
C GLY A 426 10.38 13.12 -11.43
N LEU A 427 10.54 13.22 -10.11
CA LEU A 427 9.94 12.28 -9.16
C LEU A 427 8.48 12.64 -8.93
N GLN A 428 7.61 11.63 -8.91
CA GLN A 428 6.16 11.85 -8.75
C GLN A 428 5.76 11.76 -7.26
N PRO A 429 5.12 12.82 -6.71
CA PRO A 429 4.58 12.78 -5.36
C PRO A 429 3.53 11.67 -5.22
N THR A 430 3.47 11.08 -4.03
CA THR A 430 2.49 10.05 -3.69
C THR A 430 1.28 10.68 -3.02
N ILE A 431 0.19 9.91 -2.89
CA ILE A 431 -0.99 10.34 -2.13
C ILE A 431 -0.64 10.75 -0.70
N VAL A 432 0.30 10.06 -0.06
CA VAL A 432 0.78 10.37 1.30
C VAL A 432 1.49 11.72 1.35
N THR A 433 2.28 12.06 0.33
CA THR A 433 2.96 13.34 0.18
C THR A 433 1.94 14.48 0.14
N TYR A 434 0.93 14.35 -0.72
CA TYR A 434 -0.13 15.33 -0.87
C TYR A 434 -0.97 15.51 0.40
N THR A 435 -1.40 14.40 1.02
CA THR A 435 -2.16 14.46 2.27
C THR A 435 -1.36 15.15 3.39
N SER A 436 -0.05 14.97 3.43
CA SER A 436 0.82 15.67 4.40
C SER A 436 0.86 17.18 4.16
N LEU A 437 0.97 17.60 2.91
CA LEU A 437 0.96 19.01 2.51
C LEU A 437 -0.39 19.68 2.80
N ILE A 438 -1.51 18.99 2.50
CA ILE A 438 -2.86 19.46 2.82
C ILE A 438 -3.01 19.66 4.34
N LYS A 439 -2.57 18.68 5.15
CA LYS A 439 -2.62 18.78 6.62
C LYS A 439 -1.83 19.98 7.15
N VAL A 440 -0.62 20.25 6.64
CA VAL A 440 0.17 21.41 7.10
C VAL A 440 -0.44 22.73 6.64
N LEU A 441 -1.04 22.79 5.45
CA LEU A 441 -1.77 23.97 4.98
C LEU A 441 -3.00 24.26 5.83
N GLY A 442 -3.78 23.23 6.19
CA GLY A 442 -4.91 23.35 7.11
C GLY A 442 -4.49 23.93 8.47
N LYS A 443 -3.41 23.40 9.07
CA LYS A 443 -2.83 23.95 10.32
C LYS A 443 -2.37 25.41 10.20
N ARG A 444 -2.07 25.89 8.99
CA ARG A 444 -1.65 27.26 8.71
C ARG A 444 -2.79 28.14 8.20
N ASN A 445 -4.03 27.66 8.24
CA ASN A 445 -5.21 28.36 7.75
C ASN A 445 -5.12 28.77 6.26
N ARG A 446 -4.42 27.96 5.43
CA ARG A 446 -4.18 28.20 4.00
C ARG A 446 -4.98 27.24 3.11
N MET A 447 -6.28 27.09 3.39
CA MET A 447 -7.12 26.08 2.74
C MET A 447 -7.36 26.30 1.24
N LYS A 448 -7.23 27.54 0.74
CA LYS A 448 -7.29 27.81 -0.71
C LYS A 448 -6.21 27.05 -1.47
N GLU A 449 -4.97 27.08 -0.97
CA GLU A 449 -3.86 26.34 -1.56
C GLU A 449 -4.03 24.82 -1.42
N ALA A 450 -4.71 24.37 -0.36
CA ALA A 450 -5.02 22.96 -0.18
C ALA A 450 -6.03 22.47 -1.22
N ASP A 451 -7.06 23.27 -1.51
CA ASP A 451 -8.03 22.99 -2.57
C ASP A 451 -7.35 22.99 -3.96
N ASP A 452 -6.44 23.94 -4.22
CA ASP A 452 -5.67 23.98 -5.47
C ASP A 452 -4.81 22.72 -5.67
N LEU A 453 -4.18 22.21 -4.61
CA LEU A 453 -3.45 20.95 -4.65
C LEU A 453 -4.35 19.77 -5.01
N VAL A 454 -5.59 19.71 -4.50
CA VAL A 454 -6.54 18.64 -4.84
C VAL A 454 -6.91 18.67 -6.33
N VAL A 455 -7.10 19.86 -6.89
CA VAL A 455 -7.33 20.02 -8.33
C VAL A 455 -6.12 19.49 -9.14
N GLU A 456 -4.89 19.76 -8.69
CA GLU A 456 -3.68 19.23 -9.32
C GLU A 456 -3.62 17.69 -9.26
N ILE A 457 -3.93 17.10 -8.10
CA ILE A 457 -3.96 15.65 -7.85
C ILE A 457 -4.92 14.95 -8.82
N LEU A 458 -6.15 15.48 -8.94
CA LEU A 458 -7.16 14.95 -9.86
C LEU A 458 -6.73 15.08 -11.32
N ARG A 459 -6.11 16.21 -11.71
CA ARG A 459 -5.57 16.40 -13.07
C ARG A 459 -4.47 15.40 -13.41
N LYS A 460 -3.70 14.94 -12.42
CA LYS A 460 -2.69 13.89 -12.57
C LYS A 460 -3.28 12.47 -12.58
N GLY A 461 -4.59 12.32 -12.41
CA GLY A 461 -5.25 11.01 -12.35
C GLY A 461 -4.99 10.25 -11.04
N ILE A 462 -4.57 10.96 -9.99
CA ILE A 462 -4.45 10.40 -8.63
C ILE A 462 -5.81 10.60 -7.96
N PHE A 463 -6.38 9.53 -7.41
CA PHE A 463 -7.67 9.58 -6.74
C PHE A 463 -7.48 9.79 -5.23
N PRO A 464 -8.11 10.81 -4.61
CA PRO A 464 -8.08 11.01 -3.17
C PRO A 464 -8.62 9.79 -2.42
N ASP A 465 -8.03 9.50 -1.27
CA ASP A 465 -8.46 8.47 -0.33
C ASP A 465 -9.22 9.09 0.86
N LEU A 466 -9.77 8.23 1.72
CA LEU A 466 -10.47 8.61 2.95
C LEU A 466 -9.62 9.56 3.81
N ILE A 467 -8.32 9.29 3.92
CA ILE A 467 -7.40 10.06 4.78
C ILE A 467 -7.21 11.49 4.23
N MET A 468 -7.12 11.65 2.90
CA MET A 468 -7.04 12.95 2.25
C MET A 468 -8.34 13.76 2.43
N PHE A 469 -9.49 13.12 2.24
CA PHE A 469 -10.79 13.76 2.48
C PHE A 469 -10.93 14.23 3.92
N ASN A 470 -10.58 13.39 4.89
CA ASN A 470 -10.59 13.76 6.31
C ASN A 470 -9.66 14.94 6.60
N ALA A 471 -8.48 14.99 5.97
CA ALA A 471 -7.57 16.13 6.11
C ALA A 471 -8.14 17.44 5.55
N LEU A 472 -8.88 17.40 4.45
CA LEU A 472 -9.52 18.57 3.86
C LEU A 472 -10.71 19.05 4.71
N ILE A 473 -11.55 18.12 5.17
CA ILE A 473 -12.68 18.41 6.06
C ILE A 473 -12.16 19.03 7.36
N ASP A 474 -11.20 18.39 8.02
CA ASP A 474 -10.56 18.91 9.23
C ASP A 474 -9.97 20.31 9.02
N GLY A 475 -9.22 20.50 7.94
CA GLY A 475 -8.63 21.78 7.58
C GLY A 475 -9.67 22.89 7.39
N HIS A 476 -10.73 22.64 6.61
CA HIS A 476 -11.80 23.62 6.38
C HIS A 476 -12.61 23.90 7.65
N CYS A 477 -12.92 22.89 8.46
CA CYS A 477 -13.55 23.05 9.78
C CYS A 477 -12.67 23.86 10.74
N ALA A 478 -11.35 23.64 10.73
CA ALA A 478 -10.41 24.41 11.53
C ALA A 478 -10.28 25.87 11.08
N SER A 479 -10.47 26.14 9.79
CA SER A 479 -10.51 27.47 9.18
C SER A 479 -11.85 28.22 9.36
N GLY A 480 -12.88 27.57 9.92
CA GLY A 480 -14.24 28.14 10.02
C GLY A 480 -15.05 28.10 8.71
N ASN A 481 -14.60 27.33 7.71
CA ASN A 481 -15.30 27.15 6.43
C ASN A 481 -16.14 25.87 6.43
N VAL A 482 -17.03 25.70 7.41
CA VAL A 482 -17.79 24.45 7.59
C VAL A 482 -18.64 24.13 6.36
N VAL A 483 -19.16 25.13 5.65
CA VAL A 483 -19.91 24.95 4.39
C VAL A 483 -19.11 24.16 3.35
N ARG A 484 -17.83 24.52 3.13
CA ARG A 484 -16.97 23.81 2.18
C ARG A 484 -16.66 22.39 2.64
N ALA A 485 -16.52 22.17 3.95
CA ALA A 485 -16.33 20.83 4.51
C ALA A 485 -17.52 19.89 4.20
N PHE A 486 -18.75 20.39 4.24
CA PHE A 486 -19.93 19.62 3.82
C PHE A 486 -19.99 19.35 2.31
N ASP A 487 -19.54 20.29 1.49
CA ASP A 487 -19.45 20.03 0.05
C ASP A 487 -18.42 18.95 -0.26
N ILE A 488 -17.30 18.93 0.48
CA ILE A 488 -16.29 17.87 0.40
C ILE A 488 -16.89 16.52 0.85
N LEU A 489 -17.70 16.46 1.91
CA LEU A 489 -18.42 15.24 2.30
C LEU A 489 -19.34 14.74 1.17
N LYS A 490 -20.02 15.64 0.45
CA LYS A 490 -20.85 15.25 -0.72
C LYS A 490 -19.99 14.73 -1.87
N GLU A 491 -18.85 15.35 -2.14
CA GLU A 491 -17.89 14.90 -3.17
C GLU A 491 -17.36 13.50 -2.86
N MET A 492 -16.98 13.26 -1.60
CA MET A 492 -16.52 11.96 -1.08
C MET A 492 -17.57 10.85 -1.31
N ASN A 493 -18.84 11.12 -0.96
CA ASN A 493 -19.95 10.19 -1.20
C ASN A 493 -20.18 9.91 -2.69
N LYS A 494 -20.07 10.94 -3.56
CA LYS A 494 -20.18 10.77 -5.03
C LYS A 494 -19.08 9.87 -5.61
N MET A 495 -17.92 9.84 -4.97
CA MET A 495 -16.81 8.94 -5.35
C MET A 495 -16.94 7.53 -4.76
N ASN A 496 -18.06 7.21 -4.08
CA ASN A 496 -18.28 5.95 -3.35
C ASN A 496 -17.25 5.69 -2.25
N ILE A 497 -16.68 6.74 -1.65
CA ILE A 497 -15.81 6.63 -0.48
C ILE A 497 -16.71 6.86 0.75
N GLN A 498 -16.77 5.87 1.62
CA GLN A 498 -17.66 5.91 2.79
C GLN A 498 -17.02 6.73 3.92
N PRO A 499 -17.76 7.68 4.53
CA PRO A 499 -17.28 8.41 5.69
C PRO A 499 -17.11 7.50 6.91
N ASP A 500 -16.14 7.84 7.75
CA ASP A 500 -15.78 7.15 9.00
C ASP A 500 -16.03 8.01 10.24
N GLU A 501 -15.61 7.55 11.42
CA GLU A 501 -15.79 8.31 12.66
C GLU A 501 -14.99 9.61 12.64
N VAL A 502 -13.76 9.59 12.11
CA VAL A 502 -12.91 10.78 11.95
C VAL A 502 -13.63 11.84 11.12
N THR A 503 -14.28 11.45 10.01
CA THR A 503 -15.01 12.37 9.12
C THR A 503 -16.06 13.16 9.91
N TYR A 504 -16.90 12.47 10.67
CA TYR A 504 -17.98 13.09 11.45
C TYR A 504 -17.45 13.88 12.64
N ASN A 505 -16.40 13.38 13.32
CA ASN A 505 -15.73 14.09 14.41
C ASN A 505 -15.19 15.46 13.97
N CYS A 506 -14.56 15.55 12.80
CA CYS A 506 -14.08 16.82 12.24
C CYS A 506 -15.23 17.80 11.96
N LEU A 507 -16.33 17.33 11.38
CA LEU A 507 -17.51 18.16 11.10
C LEU A 507 -18.20 18.65 12.37
N MET A 508 -18.40 17.76 13.36
CA MET A 508 -18.92 18.12 14.68
C MET A 508 -18.04 19.16 15.35
N GLN A 509 -16.71 18.98 15.31
CA GLN A 509 -15.77 19.95 15.87
C GLN A 509 -15.86 21.31 15.15
N GLY A 510 -16.05 21.32 13.82
CA GLY A 510 -16.30 22.52 13.05
C GLY A 510 -17.53 23.29 13.52
N TYR A 511 -18.67 22.61 13.70
CA TYR A 511 -19.89 23.23 14.22
C TYR A 511 -19.76 23.70 15.67
N CYS A 512 -19.12 22.92 16.54
CA CYS A 512 -18.84 23.34 17.92
C CYS A 512 -17.98 24.62 17.96
N LYS A 513 -17.06 24.83 17.00
CA LYS A 513 -16.25 26.07 16.90
C LYS A 513 -17.07 27.28 16.44
N GLU A 514 -18.12 27.08 15.64
CA GLU A 514 -19.08 28.12 15.25
C GLU A 514 -20.20 28.32 16.29
N SER A 515 -20.10 27.71 17.47
CA SER A 515 -21.13 27.72 18.54
C SER A 515 -22.49 27.11 18.14
N LYS A 516 -22.50 26.29 17.08
CA LYS A 516 -23.65 25.56 16.53
C LYS A 516 -23.71 24.12 17.06
N VAL A 517 -23.81 23.96 18.37
CA VAL A 517 -23.64 22.65 19.02
C VAL A 517 -24.84 21.73 18.72
N GLU A 518 -26.02 22.30 18.49
CA GLU A 518 -27.23 21.59 18.12
C GLU A 518 -27.08 20.86 16.76
N GLU A 519 -26.47 21.52 15.77
CA GLU A 519 -26.13 20.92 14.48
C GLU A 519 -25.07 19.83 14.62
N ALA A 520 -24.12 19.98 15.55
CA ALA A 520 -23.15 18.94 15.87
C ALA A 520 -23.83 17.69 16.50
N CYS A 521 -24.83 17.88 17.37
CA CYS A 521 -25.65 16.77 17.90
C CYS A 521 -26.44 16.07 16.80
N ALA A 522 -26.99 16.81 15.83
CA ALA A 522 -27.68 16.22 14.69
C ALA A 522 -26.74 15.33 13.85
N LEU A 523 -25.47 15.71 13.69
CA LEU A 523 -24.46 14.88 13.02
C LEU A 523 -24.17 13.58 13.77
N LEU A 524 -24.17 13.59 15.11
CA LEU A 524 -24.00 12.39 15.92
C LEU A 524 -25.14 11.39 15.65
N GLU A 525 -26.38 11.87 15.57
CA GLU A 525 -27.53 11.03 15.26
C GLU A 525 -27.52 10.53 13.80
N GLU A 526 -27.10 11.37 12.85
CA GLU A 526 -26.89 10.95 11.46
C GLU A 526 -25.85 9.82 11.35
N MET A 527 -24.73 9.98 12.05
CA MET A 527 -23.64 8.99 12.10
C MET A 527 -24.17 7.63 12.61
N LYS A 528 -24.94 7.63 13.71
CA LYS A 528 -25.61 6.43 14.24
C LYS A 528 -26.60 5.84 13.22
N GLY A 529 -27.40 6.68 12.56
CA GLY A 529 -28.38 6.26 11.56
C GLY A 529 -27.75 5.59 10.33
N ARG A 530 -26.51 5.96 9.98
CA ARG A 530 -25.71 5.31 8.92
C ARG A 530 -24.99 4.04 9.37
N GLY A 531 -25.13 3.64 10.63
CA GLY A 531 -24.45 2.48 11.21
C GLY A 531 -22.97 2.74 11.56
N ILE A 532 -22.52 4.00 11.56
CA ILE A 532 -21.19 4.38 12.02
C ILE A 532 -21.29 4.59 13.53
N LYS A 533 -20.48 3.86 14.32
CA LYS A 533 -20.58 3.89 15.78
C LYS A 533 -19.80 5.09 16.34
N PRO A 534 -20.45 5.99 17.10
CA PRO A 534 -19.76 7.06 17.81
C PRO A 534 -18.69 6.50 18.75
N ASP A 535 -17.62 7.26 18.91
CA ASP A 535 -16.48 6.93 19.74
C ASP A 535 -16.29 7.95 20.88
N HIS A 536 -15.27 7.74 21.71
CA HIS A 536 -14.95 8.67 22.79
C HIS A 536 -14.71 10.12 22.33
N ILE A 537 -14.13 10.33 21.14
CA ILE A 537 -13.89 11.67 20.57
C ILE A 537 -15.21 12.33 20.18
N SER A 538 -16.16 11.56 19.62
CA SER A 538 -17.49 12.04 19.25
C SER A 538 -18.20 12.72 20.43
N TYR A 539 -18.30 12.03 21.56
CA TYR A 539 -18.96 12.54 22.76
C TYR A 539 -18.16 13.69 23.40
N ASN A 540 -16.85 13.57 23.53
CA ASN A 540 -16.01 14.63 24.09
C ASN A 540 -16.05 15.93 23.27
N THR A 541 -16.20 15.83 21.95
CA THR A 541 -16.34 17.01 21.07
C THR A 541 -17.61 17.80 21.38
N LEU A 542 -18.73 17.10 21.62
CA LEU A 542 -20.00 17.73 21.99
C LEU A 542 -19.99 18.25 23.43
N ILE A 543 -19.46 17.48 24.39
CA ILE A 543 -19.29 17.92 25.78
C ILE A 543 -18.45 19.21 25.82
N SER A 544 -17.31 19.23 25.13
CA SER A 544 -16.46 20.43 25.03
C SER A 544 -17.20 21.59 24.34
N GLY A 545 -18.02 21.31 23.33
CA GLY A 545 -18.86 22.31 22.66
C GLY A 545 -19.85 22.98 23.62
N TYR A 546 -20.66 22.19 24.31
CA TYR A 546 -21.64 22.67 25.29
C TYR A 546 -20.97 23.39 26.47
N SER A 547 -19.90 22.81 27.03
CA SER A 547 -19.15 23.44 28.14
C SER A 547 -18.50 24.76 27.75
N LYS A 548 -18.07 24.93 26.50
CA LYS A 548 -17.54 26.23 26.01
C LYS A 548 -18.62 27.30 25.87
N ARG A 549 -19.85 26.90 25.53
CA ARG A 549 -21.02 27.79 25.44
C ARG A 549 -21.65 28.11 26.80
N GLY A 550 -21.36 27.29 27.83
CA GLY A 550 -21.89 27.42 29.18
C GLY A 550 -23.16 26.60 29.45
N ASP A 551 -23.61 25.82 28.47
CA ASP A 551 -24.82 25.01 28.51
C ASP A 551 -24.55 23.68 29.24
N MET A 552 -24.30 23.76 30.56
CA MET A 552 -23.81 22.62 31.34
C MET A 552 -24.82 21.48 31.50
N ASP A 553 -26.11 21.76 31.52
CA ASP A 553 -27.15 20.73 31.63
C ASP A 553 -27.10 19.78 30.42
N ASP A 554 -26.93 20.32 29.22
CA ASP A 554 -26.81 19.52 28.00
C ASP A 554 -25.43 18.84 27.92
N ALA A 555 -24.35 19.48 28.40
CA ALA A 555 -23.05 18.83 28.53
C ALA A 555 -23.12 17.57 29.42
N PHE A 556 -23.85 17.62 30.53
CA PHE A 556 -24.07 16.46 31.40
C PHE A 556 -24.97 15.40 30.76
N LYS A 557 -26.01 15.78 30.02
CA LYS A 557 -26.80 14.79 29.25
C LYS A 557 -25.94 14.04 28.24
N VAL A 558 -25.02 14.72 27.55
CA VAL A 558 -24.09 14.06 26.62
C VAL A 558 -23.12 13.15 27.37
N ARG A 559 -22.63 13.54 28.55
CA ARG A 559 -21.81 12.67 29.42
C ARG A 559 -22.58 11.41 29.85
N ASP A 560 -23.84 11.55 30.21
CA ASP A 560 -24.65 10.41 30.64
C ASP A 560 -24.99 9.48 29.45
N ALA A 561 -25.16 10.04 28.25
CA ALA A 561 -25.26 9.27 27.01
C ALA A 561 -23.94 8.54 26.66
N MET A 562 -22.78 9.17 26.92
CA MET A 562 -21.45 8.55 26.76
C MET A 562 -21.30 7.33 27.69
N LEU A 563 -21.70 7.47 28.97
CA LEU A 563 -21.72 6.36 29.93
C LEU A 563 -22.67 5.23 29.51
N SER A 564 -23.88 5.58 29.05
CA SER A 564 -24.88 4.62 28.57
C SER A 564 -24.41 3.85 27.32
N ALA A 565 -23.57 4.47 26.49
CA ALA A 565 -22.93 3.84 25.34
C ALA A 565 -21.73 2.95 25.73
N GLY A 566 -21.36 2.89 27.01
CA GLY A 566 -20.26 2.07 27.53
C GLY A 566 -18.89 2.76 27.55
N PHE A 567 -18.84 4.08 27.35
CA PHE A 567 -17.60 4.85 27.41
C PHE A 567 -17.44 5.53 28.77
N ASN A 568 -16.30 5.32 29.41
CA ASN A 568 -15.96 6.01 30.66
C ASN A 568 -15.36 7.40 30.37
N PRO A 569 -15.74 8.44 31.14
CA PRO A 569 -15.14 9.76 31.06
C PRO A 569 -13.61 9.72 31.14
N THR A 570 -12.94 10.51 30.30
CA THR A 570 -11.48 10.64 30.27
C THR A 570 -11.04 11.96 30.90
N LEU A 571 -9.72 12.16 31.03
CA LEU A 571 -9.13 13.45 31.43
C LEU A 571 -9.72 14.63 30.64
N LEU A 572 -9.87 14.48 29.32
CA LEU A 572 -10.46 15.50 28.46
C LEU A 572 -11.94 15.78 28.78
N THR A 573 -12.70 14.74 29.14
CA THR A 573 -14.11 14.87 29.52
C THR A 573 -14.25 15.70 30.80
N TYR A 574 -13.47 15.34 31.84
CA TYR A 574 -13.50 16.05 33.12
C TYR A 574 -13.00 17.49 32.97
N ASN A 575 -11.89 17.72 32.25
CA ASN A 575 -11.36 19.06 32.02
C ASN A 575 -12.38 19.96 31.29
N ALA A 576 -13.08 19.44 30.29
CA ALA A 576 -14.12 20.19 29.60
C ALA A 576 -15.27 20.59 30.53
N LEU A 577 -15.78 19.65 31.34
CA LEU A 577 -16.89 19.89 32.26
C LEU A 577 -16.50 20.85 33.39
N ILE A 578 -15.34 20.64 34.01
CA ILE A 578 -14.80 21.52 35.06
C ILE A 578 -14.63 22.93 34.52
N GLN A 579 -14.03 23.10 33.33
CA GLN A 579 -13.89 24.41 32.70
C GLN A 579 -15.24 25.08 32.45
N GLY A 580 -16.25 24.34 32.01
CA GLY A 580 -17.59 24.87 31.79
C GLY A 580 -18.29 25.32 33.08
N LEU A 581 -18.19 24.53 34.16
CA LEU A 581 -18.75 24.89 35.47
C LEU A 581 -18.06 26.11 36.09
N CYS A 582 -16.73 26.17 35.99
CA CYS A 582 -15.93 27.31 36.43
C CYS A 582 -16.36 28.60 35.72
N LYS A 583 -16.64 28.54 34.40
CA LYS A 583 -17.19 29.69 33.65
C LYS A 583 -18.57 30.13 34.10
N LYS A 584 -19.40 29.19 34.59
CA LYS A 584 -20.74 29.46 35.13
C LYS A 584 -20.72 29.86 36.61
N GLN A 585 -19.54 30.00 37.21
CA GLN A 585 -19.33 30.25 38.65
C GLN A 585 -19.92 29.16 39.57
N GLU A 586 -20.06 27.94 39.07
CA GLU A 586 -20.54 26.78 39.82
C GLU A 586 -19.37 25.99 40.43
N GLY A 587 -18.54 26.68 41.22
CA GLY A 587 -17.27 26.13 41.74
C GLY A 587 -17.43 24.88 42.61
N VAL A 588 -18.54 24.74 43.34
CA VAL A 588 -18.81 23.57 44.19
C VAL A 588 -18.94 22.29 43.33
N LEU A 589 -19.70 22.35 42.24
CA LEU A 589 -19.86 21.22 41.32
C LEU A 589 -18.54 20.91 40.59
N ALA A 590 -17.73 21.92 40.31
CA ALA A 590 -16.40 21.74 39.72
C ALA A 590 -15.46 20.98 40.68
N GLU A 591 -15.50 21.28 41.98
CA GLU A 591 -14.74 20.57 43.01
C GLU A 591 -15.24 19.12 43.19
N GLU A 592 -16.55 18.90 43.12
CA GLU A 592 -17.13 17.55 43.15
C GLU A 592 -16.66 16.69 41.96
N LEU A 593 -16.64 17.25 40.74
CA LEU A 593 -16.10 16.56 39.57
C LEU A 593 -14.61 16.26 39.69
N LEU A 594 -13.82 17.15 40.31
CA LEU A 594 -12.41 16.90 40.59
C LEU A 594 -12.25 15.71 41.55
N LYS A 595 -13.05 15.64 42.62
CA LYS A 595 -13.03 14.52 43.56
C LYS A 595 -13.44 13.22 42.87
N GLU A 596 -14.47 13.26 42.02
CA GLU A 596 -14.90 12.11 41.22
C GLU A 596 -13.78 11.61 40.30
N MET A 597 -13.14 12.52 39.56
CA MET A 597 -12.02 12.24 38.66
C MET A 597 -10.87 11.52 39.39
N VAL A 598 -10.46 12.03 40.55
CA VAL A 598 -9.41 11.42 41.39
C VAL A 598 -9.86 10.06 41.91
N SER A 599 -11.11 9.91 42.36
CA SER A 599 -11.65 8.64 42.86
C SER A 599 -11.66 7.53 41.80
N LYS A 600 -11.74 7.89 40.52
CA LYS A 600 -11.67 6.97 39.38
C LYS A 600 -10.24 6.69 38.89
N GLY A 601 -9.22 7.21 39.60
CA GLY A 601 -7.81 7.00 39.28
C GLY A 601 -7.31 7.84 38.10
N ILE A 602 -8.04 8.90 37.71
CA ILE A 602 -7.59 9.83 36.66
C ILE A 602 -6.84 10.97 37.35
N THR A 603 -5.56 11.13 37.02
CA THR A 603 -4.71 12.19 37.59
C THR A 603 -5.02 13.55 36.94
N PRO A 604 -5.40 14.57 37.72
CA PRO A 604 -5.53 15.94 37.21
C PRO A 604 -4.23 16.47 36.61
N ASP A 605 -4.33 17.26 35.55
CA ASP A 605 -3.21 17.92 34.90
C ASP A 605 -3.20 19.43 35.17
N ASP A 606 -2.17 20.12 34.68
CA ASP A 606 -2.03 21.57 34.85
C ASP A 606 -3.26 22.32 34.31
N SER A 607 -3.90 21.81 33.26
CA SER A 607 -5.09 22.43 32.67
C SER A 607 -6.32 22.29 33.57
N THR A 608 -6.45 21.17 34.29
CA THR A 608 -7.49 20.98 35.31
C THR A 608 -7.39 22.03 36.42
N TYR A 609 -6.18 22.21 36.96
CA TYR A 609 -5.96 23.16 38.06
C TYR A 609 -6.07 24.61 37.60
N LEU A 610 -5.57 24.95 36.41
CA LEU A 610 -5.72 26.29 35.83
C LEU A 610 -7.20 26.69 35.69
N ALA A 611 -8.04 25.78 35.16
CA ALA A 611 -9.47 26.04 35.00
C ALA A 611 -10.18 26.31 36.34
N LEU A 612 -9.79 25.58 37.40
CA LEU A 612 -10.32 25.77 38.75
C LEU A 612 -9.88 27.11 39.35
N ILE A 613 -8.61 27.48 39.21
CA ILE A 613 -8.09 28.76 39.70
C ILE A 613 -8.78 29.93 39.00
N GLU A 614 -8.97 29.85 37.67
CA GLU A 614 -9.70 30.86 36.90
C GLU A 614 -11.17 30.97 37.33
N GLY A 615 -11.83 29.84 37.62
CA GLY A 615 -13.24 29.82 38.06
C GLY A 615 -13.48 30.27 39.50
N ILE A 616 -12.48 30.11 40.38
CA ILE A 616 -12.53 30.53 41.79
C ILE A 616 -12.15 32.02 41.93
N GLY A 617 -11.71 32.67 40.84
CA GLY A 617 -11.18 34.03 40.80
C GLY A 617 -12.18 35.17 41.05
N ASP A 618 -12.71 35.24 42.27
CA ASP A 618 -12.68 36.48 43.03
C ASP A 618 -11.72 36.28 44.21
N VAL A 619 -10.42 36.49 43.95
CA VAL A 619 -9.33 36.32 44.92
C VAL A 619 -9.51 37.26 46.12
N ASP A 620 -10.21 38.39 45.96
CA ASP A 620 -10.47 39.35 47.03
C ASP A 620 -11.52 38.83 48.03
N SER A 621 -12.50 38.05 47.56
CA SER A 621 -13.47 37.37 48.43
C SER A 621 -12.82 36.28 49.32
N PHE A 622 -11.80 35.59 48.80
CA PHE A 622 -11.09 34.51 49.49
C PHE A 622 -10.06 35.04 50.51
N LEU A 623 -9.45 36.19 50.24
CA LEU A 623 -8.47 36.82 51.14
C LEU A 623 -9.10 37.64 52.27
N GLY A 624 -10.43 37.76 52.33
CA GLY A 624 -11.14 38.44 53.42
C GLY A 624 -10.78 39.92 53.56
N ARG A 625 -10.27 40.57 52.51
CA ARG A 625 -10.05 42.03 52.51
C ARG A 625 -11.38 42.71 52.26
N LYS A 626 -12.12 42.98 53.34
CA LYS A 626 -13.12 44.05 53.30
C LYS A 626 -12.40 45.35 52.97
N ASP A 627 -12.94 46.11 52.02
CA ASP A 627 -12.56 47.50 51.82
C ASP A 627 -12.55 48.23 53.18
N PRO A 628 -11.44 48.89 53.56
CA PRO A 628 -11.50 49.87 54.63
C PRO A 628 -12.20 51.12 54.09
N SER A 629 -13.43 51.30 54.57
CA SER A 629 -14.34 52.46 54.51
C SER A 629 -14.97 52.84 53.17
#